data_AF-F4CUF0-F1
#
_entry.id   AF-F4CUF0-F1
#
_cell.length_a   1.000
_cell.length_b   1.000
_cell.length_c   1.000
_cell.angle_alpha   90.00
_cell.angle_beta   90.00
_cell.angle_gamma   90.00
#
_symmetry.space_group_name_H-M   'P 1'
#
loop_
_entity.id
_entity.type
_entity.pdbx_description
1 polymer ?
#
loop_
_entity_poly.entity_id
_entity_poly.type
_entity_poly.pdbx_seq_one_letter_code
_entity_poly.pdbx_strand_id
1 'polypeptide(L)'
;MVRAGTGGMPELVPPMLAASGDLPTGPGWAVEFAWDGLRCIAYARPGRVRLLTARDRSVSSTFPELHVLAAKAPRQGVILDGTVVALDDAGIPSRRMLMRRTATQRPGAALVAEVPVGFFVSDLVWLDGESTTSLPYRRRRELIDDLGLAEQPVVLSPSWPAGDAGHVLATARRYGLDGVFAKRLDSAYQPGRRSRNWLRVPLRRSRQVVVGGWTPASADRPDSVAALLLGVPGPEGLRYVGRAGVGAGTDRAAVTALVPDLHSDSSPFVGEVPASVARDAMWVVPRLVGLVEFTEWTMGGRLRLPVWRGLVTPEEVDDALWDDGPDLDGPAAGRPAADGPDADRPAADGPGADRAVSDRAVTDRAVTDRAATARTPVDRPNGGRPESDRATDLRANGDGATGDGATGDGATGDGANLDRERGDRTGAGTAAEQAPPGPGAGAAPAALPSEARVHARRLEQHFVYNSLNTIASLVRTDPGRARDLLLGFADLTRAADRPAEETIGLRDELDTVRAYLELERARFGKRLTASVTTDEGLDDVPVVPLSVLVRVRSVVQEVVEPRPGGGAVSVHAAMEGSTCVVTVAEEATAQRWTVPVAPAQV
;
A
#
# COMPACT_ATOMS: atom_id res chain seq x y z
N MET A 1 18.92 10.17 17.97
CA MET A 1 19.97 11.03 17.39
C MET A 1 20.47 10.34 16.14
N VAL A 2 20.19 10.89 14.95
CA VAL A 2 20.79 10.36 13.70
C VAL A 2 22.28 10.66 13.79
N ARG A 3 23.14 9.64 13.65
CA ARG A 3 24.57 9.87 13.48
C ARG A 3 24.77 10.46 12.09
N ALA A 4 24.87 11.79 12.02
CA ALA A 4 25.39 12.50 10.86
C ALA A 4 26.90 12.22 10.75
N GLY A 5 27.23 11.05 10.21
CA GLY A 5 28.58 10.74 9.74
C GLY A 5 28.75 11.30 8.33
N THR A 6 29.90 11.91 8.07
CA THR A 6 30.31 12.31 6.71
C THR A 6 30.41 11.08 5.80
N GLY A 7 29.64 11.06 4.72
CA GLY A 7 29.81 10.12 3.59
C GLY A 7 29.09 8.77 3.71
N GLY A 8 27.76 8.74 3.51
CA GLY A 8 27.05 7.50 3.18
C GLY A 8 25.57 7.44 3.59
N MET A 9 24.77 6.74 2.79
CA MET A 9 23.35 6.45 3.09
C MET A 9 23.21 5.69 4.43
N PRO A 10 22.42 6.17 5.40
CA PRO A 10 22.41 5.68 6.78
C PRO A 10 21.91 4.23 6.92
N GLU A 11 22.49 3.51 7.87
CA GLU A 11 22.13 2.12 8.17
C GLU A 11 20.79 1.96 8.91
N LEU A 12 20.29 3.01 9.56
CA LEU A 12 19.02 2.97 10.26
C LEU A 12 18.40 4.36 10.37
N VAL A 13 17.13 4.47 10.00
CA VAL A 13 16.28 5.64 10.20
C VAL A 13 15.04 5.21 10.97
N PRO A 14 14.84 5.69 12.21
CA PRO A 14 13.59 5.45 12.93
C PRO A 14 12.45 6.21 12.24
N PRO A 15 11.29 5.58 11.94
CA PRO A 15 10.23 6.26 11.21
C PRO A 15 9.63 7.44 11.98
N MET A 16 9.23 8.51 11.29
CA MET A 16 8.43 9.59 11.85
C MET A 16 7.03 9.06 12.26
N LEU A 17 6.48 9.52 13.38
CA LEU A 17 5.20 9.02 13.90
C LEU A 17 4.09 10.07 13.77
N ALA A 18 2.92 9.65 13.31
CA ALA A 18 1.75 10.51 13.27
C ALA A 18 1.19 10.77 14.68
N ALA A 19 0.79 12.00 14.99
CA ALA A 19 -0.10 12.27 16.12
C ALA A 19 -1.53 11.81 15.79
N SER A 20 -2.36 11.53 16.80
CA SER A 20 -3.81 11.42 16.55
C SER A 20 -4.40 12.82 16.46
N GLY A 21 -5.41 13.01 15.62
CA GLY A 21 -6.12 14.28 15.47
C GLY A 21 -7.30 14.15 14.52
N ASP A 22 -8.04 15.25 14.39
CA ASP A 22 -9.21 15.33 13.51
C ASP A 22 -8.80 15.71 12.08
N LEU A 23 -9.77 15.65 11.16
CA LEU A 23 -9.56 15.98 9.76
C LEU A 23 -9.22 17.47 9.63
N PRO A 24 -8.03 17.86 9.10
CA PRO A 24 -7.63 19.26 9.11
C PRO A 24 -8.44 20.08 8.11
N THR A 25 -8.85 21.26 8.54
CA THR A 25 -9.49 22.27 7.69
C THR A 25 -8.48 23.28 7.16
N GLY A 26 -8.72 23.79 5.95
CA GLY A 26 -7.89 24.83 5.32
C GLY A 26 -6.68 24.33 4.49
N PRO A 27 -6.04 25.23 3.74
CA PRO A 27 -4.95 24.89 2.83
C PRO A 27 -3.65 24.50 3.56
N GLY A 28 -2.72 23.86 2.84
CA GLY A 28 -1.42 23.47 3.37
C GLY A 28 -1.34 22.04 3.91
N TRP A 29 -2.38 21.22 3.73
CA TRP A 29 -2.37 19.80 4.04
C TRP A 29 -2.60 18.94 2.79
N ALA A 30 -1.85 17.84 2.73
CA ALA A 30 -2.14 16.65 1.94
C ALA A 30 -2.89 15.63 2.81
N VAL A 31 -3.74 14.82 2.19
CA VAL A 31 -4.44 13.69 2.79
C VAL A 31 -4.15 12.45 1.96
N GLU A 32 -3.78 11.35 2.62
CA GLU A 32 -3.47 10.04 2.04
C GLU A 32 -4.32 8.97 2.74
N PHE A 33 -4.51 7.82 2.10
CA PHE A 33 -5.11 6.67 2.79
C PHE A 33 -4.22 6.15 3.92
N ALA A 34 -4.82 5.82 5.07
CA ALA A 34 -4.12 5.09 6.13
C ALA A 34 -4.18 3.59 5.83
N TRP A 35 -3.33 3.15 4.91
CA TRP A 35 -3.20 1.75 4.48
C TRP A 35 -3.02 0.79 5.68
N ASP A 36 -3.91 -0.19 5.82
CA ASP A 36 -3.76 -1.26 6.82
C ASP A 36 -2.74 -2.29 6.34
N GLY A 37 -1.51 -2.17 6.83
CA GLY A 37 -0.41 -3.03 6.41
C GLY A 37 0.83 -2.91 7.28
N LEU A 38 1.94 -3.49 6.80
CA LEU A 38 3.21 -3.51 7.49
C LEU A 38 4.05 -2.32 7.06
N ARG A 39 4.14 -1.29 7.91
CA ARG A 39 5.02 -0.16 7.68
C ARG A 39 6.49 -0.60 7.63
N CYS A 40 7.16 -0.27 6.53
CA CYS A 40 8.54 -0.62 6.22
C CYS A 40 9.32 0.61 5.75
N ILE A 41 10.58 0.70 6.19
CA ILE A 41 11.59 1.55 5.58
C ILE A 41 12.39 0.69 4.60
N ALA A 42 12.32 1.04 3.31
CA ALA A 42 13.09 0.38 2.26
C ALA A 42 14.39 1.15 2.00
N TYR A 43 15.51 0.45 2.09
CA TYR A 43 16.85 0.95 1.79
C TYR A 43 17.29 0.28 0.50
N ALA A 44 17.36 1.02 -0.60
CA ALA A 44 17.71 0.47 -1.91
C ALA A 44 19.00 1.11 -2.44
N ARG A 45 19.88 0.27 -2.97
CA ARG A 45 21.08 0.61 -3.74
C ARG A 45 21.17 -0.34 -4.94
N PRO A 46 21.97 -0.04 -5.98
CA PRO A 46 22.18 -0.95 -7.10
C PRO A 46 22.50 -2.37 -6.62
N GLY A 47 21.70 -3.34 -7.07
CA GLY A 47 21.83 -4.76 -6.72
C GLY A 47 21.45 -5.16 -5.28
N ARG A 48 20.98 -4.25 -4.41
CA ARG A 48 20.61 -4.59 -3.02
C ARG A 48 19.43 -3.78 -2.47
N VAL A 49 18.38 -4.49 -2.03
CA VAL A 49 17.30 -3.95 -1.20
C VAL A 49 17.40 -4.51 0.22
N ARG A 50 17.08 -3.68 1.21
CA ARG A 50 16.79 -4.12 2.58
C ARG A 50 15.51 -3.44 3.06
N LEU A 51 14.53 -4.22 3.49
CA LEU A 51 13.29 -3.73 4.10
C LEU A 51 13.32 -3.98 5.60
N LEU A 52 13.21 -2.92 6.40
CA LEU A 52 13.07 -2.99 7.85
C LEU A 52 11.67 -2.54 8.26
N THR A 53 11.03 -3.24 9.19
CA THR A 53 9.78 -2.76 9.80
C THR A 53 10.03 -1.53 10.67
N ALA A 54 8.95 -0.87 11.11
CA ALA A 54 9.03 0.23 12.10
C ALA A 54 9.58 -0.16 13.50
N ARG A 55 10.01 -1.41 13.71
CA ARG A 55 10.75 -1.90 14.89
C ARG A 55 12.08 -2.55 14.50
N ASP A 56 12.68 -2.07 13.41
CA ASP A 56 14.00 -2.41 12.89
C ASP A 56 14.23 -3.89 12.51
N ARG A 57 13.18 -4.72 12.53
CA ARG A 57 13.22 -6.12 12.09
C ARG A 57 13.30 -6.20 10.56
N SER A 58 14.30 -6.89 10.02
CA SER A 58 14.38 -7.18 8.58
C SER A 58 13.23 -8.09 8.13
N VAL A 59 12.57 -7.69 7.05
CA VAL A 59 11.55 -8.45 6.30
C VAL A 59 11.90 -8.55 4.81
N SER A 60 13.16 -8.25 4.47
CA SER A 60 13.65 -8.22 3.08
C SER A 60 13.42 -9.53 2.33
N SER A 61 13.63 -10.67 2.99
CA SER A 61 13.39 -11.99 2.39
C SER A 61 11.93 -12.42 2.40
N THR A 62 11.08 -11.74 3.17
CA THR A 62 9.64 -12.00 3.20
C THR A 62 8.99 -11.50 1.91
N PHE A 63 9.51 -10.42 1.32
CA PHE A 63 8.96 -9.79 0.12
C PHE A 63 9.99 -9.76 -1.03
N PRO A 64 10.40 -10.93 -1.59
CA PRO A 64 11.34 -11.01 -2.71
C PRO A 64 10.95 -10.12 -3.90
N GLU A 65 9.66 -9.97 -4.19
CA GLU A 65 9.08 -9.13 -5.23
C GLU A 65 9.49 -7.64 -5.14
N LEU A 66 9.81 -7.13 -3.94
CA LEU A 66 10.26 -5.75 -3.74
C LEU A 66 11.75 -5.53 -4.11
N HIS A 67 12.48 -6.56 -4.55
CA HIS A 67 13.86 -6.41 -5.02
C HIS A 67 13.97 -5.61 -6.33
N VAL A 68 12.87 -5.37 -7.06
CA VAL A 68 12.82 -4.47 -8.21
C VAL A 68 13.37 -3.07 -7.89
N LEU A 69 13.23 -2.60 -6.64
CA LEU A 69 13.80 -1.33 -6.17
C LEU A 69 15.33 -1.26 -6.33
N ALA A 70 16.05 -2.38 -6.33
CA ALA A 70 17.50 -2.38 -6.55
C ALA A 70 17.92 -2.14 -8.00
N ALA A 71 17.05 -2.43 -8.98
CA ALA A 71 17.33 -2.16 -10.39
C ALA A 71 17.17 -0.67 -10.72
N LYS A 72 16.21 -0.01 -10.06
CA LYS A 72 15.91 1.42 -10.24
C LYS A 72 16.58 2.35 -9.21
N ALA A 73 17.38 1.82 -8.30
CA ALA A 73 18.01 2.61 -7.24
C ALA A 73 19.07 3.59 -7.82
N PRO A 74 19.07 4.87 -7.40
CA PRO A 74 20.16 5.82 -7.67
C PRO A 74 21.52 5.29 -7.19
N ARG A 75 22.62 5.80 -7.76
CA ARG A 75 23.97 5.25 -7.57
C ARG A 75 24.41 5.25 -6.10
N GLN A 76 24.08 6.30 -5.34
CA GLN A 76 24.36 6.40 -3.90
C GLN A 76 23.16 5.97 -3.02
N GLY A 77 22.09 5.48 -3.65
CA GLY A 77 20.93 4.86 -3.01
C GLY A 77 19.77 5.79 -2.69
N VAL A 78 18.69 5.17 -2.22
CA VAL A 78 17.44 5.83 -1.82
C VAL A 78 16.88 5.18 -0.56
N ILE A 79 16.26 5.97 0.31
CA ILE A 79 15.51 5.46 1.48
C ILE A 79 14.06 5.96 1.42
N LEU A 80 13.13 5.00 1.39
CA LEU A 80 11.69 5.22 1.25
C LEU A 80 10.95 4.75 2.51
N ASP A 81 9.96 5.52 2.95
CA ASP A 81 9.05 5.18 4.05
C ASP A 81 7.66 4.88 3.49
N GLY A 82 7.17 3.67 3.70
CA GLY A 82 5.91 3.22 3.12
C GLY A 82 5.28 2.04 3.85
N THR A 83 4.20 1.52 3.30
CA THR A 83 3.44 0.40 3.87
C THR A 83 3.36 -0.75 2.87
N VAL A 84 3.79 -1.94 3.27
CA VAL A 84 3.54 -3.17 2.51
C VAL A 84 2.13 -3.65 2.83
N VAL A 85 1.29 -3.74 1.82
CA VAL A 85 -0.13 -4.10 1.90
C VAL A 85 -0.34 -5.35 1.07
N ALA A 86 -0.97 -6.39 1.63
CA ALA A 86 -1.47 -7.51 0.83
C ALA A 86 -2.85 -7.15 0.29
N LEU A 87 -3.11 -7.46 -0.98
CA LEU A 87 -4.39 -7.23 -1.63
C LEU A 87 -5.12 -8.55 -1.82
N ASP A 88 -6.45 -8.55 -1.76
CA ASP A 88 -7.27 -9.67 -2.21
C ASP A 88 -7.56 -9.62 -3.72
N ASP A 89 -8.33 -10.59 -4.22
CA ASP A 89 -8.67 -10.72 -5.64
C ASP A 89 -9.48 -9.54 -6.20
N ALA A 90 -10.10 -8.73 -5.33
CA ALA A 90 -10.80 -7.49 -5.68
C ALA A 90 -9.89 -6.25 -5.59
N GLY A 91 -8.61 -6.43 -5.25
CA GLY A 91 -7.65 -5.34 -5.05
C GLY A 91 -7.79 -4.61 -3.71
N ILE A 92 -8.53 -5.17 -2.74
CA ILE A 92 -8.80 -4.52 -1.45
C ILE A 92 -7.74 -4.94 -0.41
N PRO A 93 -7.21 -4.00 0.40
CA PRO A 93 -6.26 -4.31 1.48
C PRO A 93 -6.76 -5.35 2.49
N SER A 94 -6.03 -6.47 2.60
CA SER A 94 -6.40 -7.61 3.43
C SER A 94 -5.32 -7.98 4.45
N ARG A 95 -5.53 -7.56 5.70
CA ARG A 95 -4.62 -7.88 6.82
C ARG A 95 -4.52 -9.37 7.14
N ARG A 96 -5.59 -10.14 6.91
CA ARG A 96 -5.59 -11.61 7.01
C ARG A 96 -4.57 -12.21 6.04
N MET A 97 -4.58 -11.74 4.80
CA MET A 97 -3.63 -12.18 3.77
C MET A 97 -2.20 -11.73 4.12
N LEU A 98 -2.01 -10.49 4.59
CA LEU A 98 -0.71 -10.02 5.05
C LEU A 98 -0.15 -10.82 6.24
N MET A 99 -1.00 -11.27 7.17
CA MET A 99 -0.59 -12.16 8.27
C MET A 99 -0.11 -13.52 7.74
N ARG A 100 -0.86 -14.14 6.81
CA ARG A 100 -0.43 -15.37 6.13
C ARG A 100 0.91 -15.16 5.39
N ARG A 101 1.05 -14.04 4.69
CA ARG A 101 2.24 -13.65 3.92
C ARG A 101 3.48 -13.45 4.80
N THR A 102 3.30 -12.96 6.03
CA THR A 102 4.37 -12.65 6.99
C THR A 102 4.66 -13.76 8.01
N ALA A 103 3.83 -14.81 8.06
CA ALA A 103 4.10 -16.03 8.84
C ALA A 103 5.33 -16.81 8.33
N THR A 104 5.68 -16.65 7.05
CA THR A 104 6.84 -17.32 6.42
C THR A 104 7.93 -16.30 6.08
N GLN A 105 9.15 -16.49 6.61
CA GLN A 105 10.27 -15.55 6.38
C GLN A 105 10.83 -15.58 4.94
N ARG A 106 10.68 -16.71 4.24
CA ARG A 106 11.09 -16.91 2.84
C ARG A 106 9.95 -17.67 2.11
N PRO A 107 9.00 -16.98 1.48
CA PRO A 107 7.91 -17.62 0.76
C PRO A 107 8.43 -18.39 -0.45
N GLY A 108 7.77 -19.50 -0.81
CA GLY A 108 7.89 -20.08 -2.15
C GLY A 108 7.06 -19.29 -3.16
N ALA A 109 7.37 -19.42 -4.46
CA ALA A 109 6.71 -18.68 -5.54
C ALA A 109 5.18 -18.78 -5.52
N ALA A 110 4.62 -19.95 -5.17
CA ALA A 110 3.18 -20.15 -5.02
C ALA A 110 2.53 -19.18 -4.01
N LEU A 111 3.13 -18.98 -2.83
CA LEU A 111 2.59 -18.07 -1.81
C LEU A 111 2.78 -16.59 -2.19
N VAL A 112 3.78 -16.26 -3.02
CA VAL A 112 3.96 -14.91 -3.57
C VAL A 112 2.86 -14.61 -4.60
N ALA A 113 2.54 -15.57 -5.48
CA ALA A 113 1.49 -15.42 -6.48
C ALA A 113 0.07 -15.41 -5.86
N GLU A 114 -0.19 -16.25 -4.85
CA GLU A 114 -1.49 -16.35 -4.18
C GLU A 114 -1.76 -15.18 -3.21
N VAL A 115 -0.73 -14.47 -2.77
CA VAL A 115 -0.86 -13.30 -1.89
C VAL A 115 0.03 -12.16 -2.41
N PRO A 116 -0.42 -11.46 -3.47
CA PRO A 116 0.29 -10.31 -4.01
C PRO A 116 0.34 -9.17 -2.99
N VAL A 117 1.42 -8.38 -3.03
CA VAL A 117 1.58 -7.21 -2.17
C VAL A 117 1.97 -5.97 -2.96
N GLY A 118 1.47 -4.82 -2.53
CA GLY A 118 1.94 -3.51 -2.95
C GLY A 118 2.76 -2.83 -1.85
N PHE A 119 3.88 -2.19 -2.21
CA PHE A 119 4.61 -1.29 -1.32
C PHE A 119 4.21 0.16 -1.62
N PHE A 120 3.29 0.67 -0.80
CA PHE A 120 2.76 2.02 -0.89
C PHE A 120 3.74 3.01 -0.26
N VAL A 121 4.60 3.59 -1.08
CA VAL A 121 5.58 4.61 -0.72
C VAL A 121 4.86 5.89 -0.31
N SER A 122 5.21 6.45 0.84
CA SER A 122 4.52 7.60 1.44
C SER A 122 5.46 8.76 1.78
N ASP A 123 6.78 8.53 1.83
CA ASP A 123 7.78 9.56 2.04
C ASP A 123 9.19 9.16 1.57
N LEU A 124 10.06 10.16 1.39
CA LEU A 124 11.45 10.03 0.96
C LEU A 124 12.36 10.61 2.03
N VAL A 125 13.32 9.81 2.48
CA VAL A 125 14.21 10.14 3.61
C VAL A 125 15.64 10.43 3.15
N TRP A 126 16.08 9.79 2.07
CA TRP A 126 17.42 9.93 1.51
C TRP A 126 17.37 9.73 0.00
N LEU A 127 18.14 10.54 -0.74
CA LEU A 127 18.28 10.44 -2.18
C LEU A 127 19.73 10.77 -2.60
N ASP A 128 20.35 9.82 -3.32
CA ASP A 128 21.61 9.94 -4.06
C ASP A 128 22.78 10.67 -3.36
N GLY A 129 22.89 10.48 -2.04
CA GLY A 129 23.99 11.00 -1.23
C GLY A 129 23.55 12.05 -0.20
N GLU A 130 22.31 12.52 -0.28
CA GLU A 130 21.77 13.57 0.57
C GLU A 130 20.55 13.13 1.38
N SER A 131 20.41 13.71 2.59
CA SER A 131 19.24 13.54 3.43
C SER A 131 18.14 14.51 2.99
N THR A 132 17.01 13.98 2.52
CA THR A 132 15.86 14.80 2.10
C THR A 132 15.00 15.25 3.29
N THR A 133 15.31 14.81 4.52
CA THR A 133 14.45 15.02 5.70
C THR A 133 14.14 16.48 6.02
N SER A 134 15.05 17.41 5.72
CA SER A 134 14.86 18.86 5.92
C SER A 134 13.96 19.51 4.87
N LEU A 135 13.77 18.89 3.70
CA LEU A 135 12.94 19.42 2.63
C LEU A 135 11.45 19.38 3.01
N PRO A 136 10.63 20.34 2.55
CA PRO A 136 9.18 20.27 2.65
C PRO A 136 8.59 18.98 2.07
N TYR A 137 7.54 18.42 2.69
CA TYR A 137 6.87 17.20 2.23
C TYR A 137 6.49 17.26 0.75
N ARG A 138 5.97 18.39 0.25
CA ARG A 138 5.68 18.58 -1.19
C ARG A 138 6.88 18.26 -2.08
N ARG A 139 8.07 18.75 -1.70
CA ARG A 139 9.29 18.58 -2.50
C ARG A 139 9.83 17.16 -2.39
N ARG A 140 9.73 16.53 -1.21
CA ARG A 140 10.07 15.10 -1.05
C ARG A 140 9.18 14.22 -1.91
N ARG A 141 7.91 14.59 -2.08
CA ARG A 141 6.94 13.86 -2.90
C ARG A 141 7.17 14.04 -4.41
N GLU A 142 7.42 15.27 -4.88
CA GLU A 142 7.89 15.55 -6.25
C GLU A 142 9.11 14.68 -6.59
N LEU A 143 10.10 14.63 -5.70
CA LEU A 143 11.31 13.81 -5.87
C LEU A 143 11.07 12.30 -5.90
N ILE A 144 9.97 11.76 -5.35
CA ILE A 144 9.63 10.33 -5.49
C ILE A 144 9.07 10.04 -6.88
N ASP A 145 8.24 10.95 -7.38
CA ASP A 145 7.58 10.85 -8.68
C ASP A 145 8.63 10.95 -9.83
N ASP A 146 9.53 11.94 -9.72
CA ASP A 146 10.67 12.14 -10.63
C ASP A 146 11.59 10.90 -10.77
N LEU A 147 11.62 10.00 -9.77
CA LEU A 147 12.46 8.79 -9.80
C LEU A 147 11.88 7.64 -10.63
N GLY A 148 10.61 7.70 -11.07
CA GLY A 148 10.00 6.63 -11.88
C GLY A 148 9.94 5.27 -11.17
N LEU A 149 9.83 5.26 -9.84
CA LEU A 149 9.76 4.03 -9.04
C LEU A 149 8.36 3.41 -9.00
N ALA A 150 7.33 4.13 -9.44
CA ALA A 150 5.92 3.73 -9.37
C ALA A 150 5.56 2.72 -10.48
N GLU A 151 6.00 1.48 -10.33
CA GLU A 151 5.57 0.31 -11.10
C GLU A 151 5.35 -0.86 -10.13
N GLN A 152 4.29 -1.64 -10.34
CA GLN A 152 3.94 -2.78 -9.49
C GLN A 152 5.15 -3.71 -9.27
N PRO A 153 5.44 -4.15 -8.02
CA PRO A 153 4.67 -3.97 -6.79
C PRO A 153 4.86 -2.63 -6.04
N VAL A 154 5.61 -1.66 -6.57
CA VAL A 154 5.88 -0.37 -5.91
C VAL A 154 4.87 0.69 -6.36
N VAL A 155 4.21 1.33 -5.42
CA VAL A 155 3.16 2.33 -5.70
C VAL A 155 3.45 3.60 -4.91
N LEU A 156 3.46 4.77 -5.57
CA LEU A 156 3.43 6.04 -4.84
C LEU A 156 2.03 6.20 -4.24
N SER A 157 1.92 6.21 -2.91
CA SER A 157 0.65 6.35 -2.19
C SER A 157 -0.07 7.61 -2.69
N PRO A 158 -1.29 7.51 -3.25
CA PRO A 158 -2.07 8.67 -3.67
C PRO A 158 -2.26 9.69 -2.54
N SER A 159 -2.32 10.97 -2.93
CA SER A 159 -2.47 12.11 -2.02
C SER A 159 -3.37 13.15 -2.65
N TRP A 160 -4.31 13.66 -1.87
CA TRP A 160 -5.24 14.72 -2.25
C TRP A 160 -5.03 15.95 -1.36
N PRO A 161 -5.37 17.17 -1.81
CA PRO A 161 -5.36 18.34 -0.94
C PRO A 161 -6.51 18.28 0.09
N ALA A 162 -6.36 19.06 1.17
CA ALA A 162 -7.33 19.15 2.27
C ALA A 162 -8.79 19.38 1.85
N GLY A 163 -9.04 20.06 0.73
CA GLY A 163 -10.39 20.29 0.21
C GLY A 163 -11.15 19.01 -0.15
N ASP A 164 -10.45 17.91 -0.44
CA ASP A 164 -11.07 16.61 -0.76
C ASP A 164 -11.11 15.67 0.44
N ALA A 165 -10.63 16.10 1.61
CA ALA A 165 -10.40 15.24 2.76
C ALA A 165 -11.65 14.44 3.18
N GLY A 166 -12.84 15.04 3.08
CA GLY A 166 -14.12 14.37 3.34
C GLY A 166 -14.43 13.25 2.33
N HIS A 167 -14.18 13.49 1.04
CA HIS A 167 -14.33 12.47 0.00
C HIS A 167 -13.33 11.33 0.16
N VAL A 168 -12.06 11.64 0.50
CA VAL A 168 -11.04 10.62 0.77
C VAL A 168 -11.42 9.80 2.00
N LEU A 169 -11.93 10.43 3.06
CA LEU A 169 -12.41 9.71 4.26
C LEU A 169 -13.63 8.82 3.97
N ALA A 170 -14.61 9.31 3.18
CA ALA A 170 -15.75 8.51 2.74
C ALA A 170 -15.32 7.34 1.84
N THR A 171 -14.34 7.56 0.96
CA THR A 171 -13.76 6.52 0.08
C THR A 171 -13.02 5.47 0.92
N ALA A 172 -12.24 5.91 1.90
CA ALA A 172 -11.56 5.03 2.85
C ALA A 172 -12.56 4.14 3.61
N ARG A 173 -13.74 4.68 3.97
CA ARG A 173 -14.83 3.92 4.61
C ARG A 173 -15.39 2.84 3.68
N ARG A 174 -15.64 3.20 2.41
CA ARG A 174 -16.15 2.27 1.38
C ARG A 174 -15.20 1.10 1.11
N TYR A 175 -13.88 1.33 1.15
CA TYR A 175 -12.86 0.29 0.96
C TYR A 175 -12.37 -0.36 2.27
N GLY A 176 -13.09 -0.19 3.39
CA GLY A 176 -12.81 -0.89 4.65
C GLY A 176 -11.49 -0.49 5.34
N LEU A 177 -10.93 0.69 5.02
CA LEU A 177 -9.71 1.19 5.63
C LEU A 177 -9.95 1.73 7.05
N ASP A 178 -8.88 1.79 7.84
CA ASP A 178 -8.90 2.27 9.23
C ASP A 178 -8.90 3.80 9.38
N GLY A 179 -8.75 4.57 8.28
CA GLY A 179 -8.73 6.02 8.29
C GLY A 179 -7.93 6.67 7.16
N VAL A 180 -7.52 7.91 7.40
CA VAL A 180 -6.61 8.68 6.53
C VAL A 180 -5.43 9.23 7.33
N PHE A 181 -4.32 9.49 6.65
CA PHE A 181 -3.25 10.34 7.17
C PHE A 181 -3.39 11.73 6.58
N ALA A 182 -3.12 12.77 7.37
CA ALA A 182 -2.95 14.12 6.86
C ALA A 182 -1.52 14.62 7.14
N LYS A 183 -0.85 15.20 6.14
CA LYS A 183 0.55 15.67 6.19
C LYS A 183 0.63 17.14 5.82
N ARG A 184 1.34 17.95 6.63
CA ARG A 184 1.62 19.36 6.33
C ARG A 184 2.56 19.47 5.12
N LEU A 185 2.13 20.16 4.06
CA LEU A 185 2.84 20.26 2.79
C LEU A 185 4.23 20.90 2.91
N ASP A 186 4.38 21.82 3.86
CA ASP A 186 5.59 22.57 4.17
C ASP A 186 6.51 21.87 5.20
N SER A 187 6.08 20.74 5.77
CA SER A 187 6.77 20.14 6.91
C SER A 187 7.97 19.27 6.54
N ALA A 188 9.05 19.39 7.33
CA ALA A 188 10.19 18.48 7.34
C ALA A 188 9.82 17.10 7.95
N TYR A 189 10.50 16.05 7.48
CA TYR A 189 10.43 14.71 8.07
C TYR A 189 11.23 14.68 9.38
N GLN A 190 10.67 14.06 10.43
CA GLN A 190 11.25 14.07 11.77
C GLN A 190 11.49 12.62 12.25
N PRO A 191 12.64 12.00 11.96
CA PRO A 191 12.92 10.61 12.30
C PRO A 191 12.69 10.30 13.78
N GLY A 192 11.91 9.25 14.07
CA GLY A 192 11.58 8.79 15.42
C GLY A 192 10.71 9.72 16.26
N ARG A 193 10.26 10.87 15.73
CA ARG A 193 9.45 11.84 16.48
C ARG A 193 7.97 11.67 16.15
N ARG A 194 7.13 11.72 17.18
CA ARG A 194 5.69 11.97 16.99
C ARG A 194 5.48 13.47 16.77
N SER A 195 4.72 13.83 15.74
CA SER A 195 4.55 15.22 15.32
C SER A 195 3.10 15.51 14.94
N ARG A 196 2.63 16.73 15.21
CA ARG A 196 1.32 17.22 14.70
C ARG A 196 1.34 17.54 13.21
N ASN A 197 2.52 17.62 12.58
CA ASN A 197 2.65 17.82 11.13
C ASN A 197 2.25 16.58 10.31
N TRP A 198 2.06 15.44 10.97
CA TRP A 198 1.50 14.21 10.40
C TRP A 198 0.40 13.73 11.35
N LEU A 199 -0.86 13.81 10.94
CA LEU A 199 -2.01 13.36 11.72
C LEU A 199 -2.48 11.99 11.20
N ARG A 200 -2.83 11.08 12.10
CA ARG A 200 -3.68 9.92 11.81
C ARG A 200 -5.10 10.30 12.19
N VAL A 201 -5.98 10.38 11.20
CA VAL A 201 -7.40 10.66 11.36
C VAL A 201 -8.12 9.32 11.22
N PRO A 202 -8.51 8.66 12.33
CA PRO A 202 -9.15 7.35 12.27
C PRO A 202 -10.54 7.47 11.63
N LEU A 203 -10.96 6.42 10.94
CA LEU A 203 -12.35 6.26 10.55
C LEU A 203 -13.18 5.91 11.77
N ARG A 204 -13.67 6.95 12.44
CA ARG A 204 -14.62 6.81 13.53
C ARG A 204 -15.99 6.50 12.91
N ARG A 205 -16.58 5.38 13.31
CA ARG A 205 -18.00 5.13 13.13
C ARG A 205 -18.71 5.77 14.32
N SER A 206 -19.76 6.53 14.08
CA SER A 206 -20.61 7.12 15.12
C SER A 206 -21.98 6.46 15.06
N ARG A 207 -22.59 6.17 16.21
CA ARG A 207 -23.95 5.66 16.28
C ARG A 207 -24.65 6.20 17.51
N GLN A 208 -25.95 6.43 17.39
CA GLN A 208 -26.80 6.54 18.57
C GLN A 208 -26.89 5.18 19.27
N VAL A 209 -26.97 5.19 20.59
CA VAL A 209 -27.14 4.01 21.44
C VAL A 209 -28.05 4.38 22.61
N VAL A 210 -28.83 3.40 23.08
CA VAL A 210 -29.66 3.57 24.27
C VAL A 210 -28.90 3.05 25.48
N VAL A 211 -28.90 3.82 26.57
CA VAL A 211 -28.34 3.40 27.85
C VAL A 211 -29.33 2.46 28.54
N GLY A 212 -28.93 1.20 28.74
CA GLY A 212 -29.71 0.20 29.49
C GLY A 212 -29.19 -0.07 30.90
N GLY A 213 -28.06 0.52 31.28
CA GLY A 213 -27.51 0.46 32.62
C GLY A 213 -26.18 1.18 32.72
N TRP A 214 -25.55 1.11 33.89
CA TRP A 214 -24.24 1.69 34.14
C TRP A 214 -23.50 0.91 35.23
N THR A 215 -22.20 1.15 35.37
CA THR A 215 -21.36 0.57 36.43
C THR A 215 -20.71 1.70 37.26
N PRO A 216 -20.66 1.58 38.60
CA PRO A 216 -20.11 2.60 39.48
C PRO A 216 -18.57 2.67 39.41
N ALA A 217 -18.02 3.85 39.67
CA ALA A 217 -16.58 4.14 39.53
C ALA A 217 -15.70 3.53 40.62
N SER A 218 -16.30 3.17 41.75
CA SER A 218 -15.69 2.48 42.89
C SER A 218 -16.79 2.10 43.88
N ALA A 219 -16.60 1.04 44.67
CA ALA A 219 -17.53 0.69 45.75
C ALA A 219 -17.78 1.86 46.72
N ASP A 220 -16.74 2.67 47.00
CA ASP A 220 -16.81 3.85 47.87
C ASP A 220 -17.45 5.09 47.21
N ARG A 221 -17.84 5.00 45.93
CA ARG A 221 -18.55 6.07 45.19
C ARG A 221 -19.63 5.44 44.31
N PRO A 222 -20.67 4.83 44.92
CA PRO A 222 -21.71 4.13 44.19
C PRO A 222 -22.40 5.07 43.20
N ASP A 223 -22.67 6.31 43.60
CA ASP A 223 -23.39 7.31 42.81
C ASP A 223 -22.55 7.91 41.65
N SER A 224 -21.34 7.41 41.38
CA SER A 224 -20.47 7.97 40.33
C SER A 224 -20.35 7.03 39.15
N VAL A 225 -20.89 7.42 37.99
CA VAL A 225 -20.81 6.62 36.76
C VAL A 225 -19.36 6.44 36.30
N ALA A 226 -18.89 5.19 36.14
CA ALA A 226 -17.63 4.87 35.46
C ALA A 226 -17.86 4.60 33.96
N ALA A 227 -18.82 3.75 33.64
CA ALA A 227 -19.14 3.34 32.29
C ALA A 227 -20.64 3.09 32.13
N LEU A 228 -21.14 3.37 30.94
CA LEU A 228 -22.51 3.11 30.52
C LEU A 228 -22.60 1.78 29.78
N LEU A 229 -23.64 1.00 30.05
CA LEU A 229 -24.00 -0.20 29.33
C LEU A 229 -24.90 0.20 28.16
N LEU A 230 -24.45 -0.15 26.95
CA LEU A 230 -24.99 0.37 25.70
C LEU A 230 -25.79 -0.71 24.99
N GLY A 231 -26.91 -0.31 24.39
CA GLY A 231 -27.66 -1.16 23.49
C GLY A 231 -28.09 -0.44 22.22
N VAL A 232 -28.51 -1.24 21.25
CA VAL A 232 -29.16 -0.79 20.02
C VAL A 232 -30.55 -1.44 20.00
N PRO A 233 -31.65 -0.65 19.86
CA PRO A 233 -32.99 -1.18 19.64
C PRO A 233 -33.02 -2.11 18.43
N GLY A 234 -33.78 -3.19 18.54
CA GLY A 234 -34.06 -4.10 17.42
C GLY A 234 -35.44 -4.73 17.59
N PRO A 235 -35.89 -5.56 16.64
CA PRO A 235 -37.25 -6.11 16.60
C PRO A 235 -37.60 -6.98 17.83
N GLU A 236 -36.60 -7.60 18.47
CA GLU A 236 -36.79 -8.41 19.67
C GLU A 236 -36.68 -7.60 20.98
N GLY A 237 -36.15 -6.37 20.94
CA GLY A 237 -35.86 -5.53 22.10
C GLY A 237 -34.47 -4.88 22.06
N LEU A 238 -33.99 -4.38 23.20
CA LEU A 238 -32.71 -3.67 23.28
C LEU A 238 -31.53 -4.64 23.30
N ARG A 239 -30.79 -4.78 22.20
CA ARG A 239 -29.64 -5.70 22.13
C ARG A 239 -28.40 -5.07 22.76
N TYR A 240 -27.73 -5.75 23.69
CA TYR A 240 -26.47 -5.28 24.29
C TYR A 240 -25.35 -5.20 23.24
N VAL A 241 -24.65 -4.06 23.17
CA VAL A 241 -23.56 -3.80 22.21
C VAL A 241 -22.22 -3.44 22.86
N GLY A 242 -22.11 -3.52 24.19
CA GLY A 242 -20.87 -3.25 24.93
C GLY A 242 -21.02 -2.14 25.97
N ARG A 243 -19.89 -1.60 26.44
CA ARG A 243 -19.88 -0.49 27.41
C ARG A 243 -18.83 0.56 27.07
N ALA A 244 -19.16 1.83 27.28
CA ALA A 244 -18.24 2.95 27.10
C ALA A 244 -17.97 3.66 28.44
N GLY A 245 -16.72 4.04 28.67
CA GLY A 245 -16.38 4.94 29.77
C GLY A 245 -16.97 6.34 29.53
N VAL A 246 -17.39 7.03 30.59
CA VAL A 246 -17.83 8.42 30.51
C VAL A 246 -16.69 9.33 30.98
N GLY A 247 -16.15 10.13 30.06
CA GLY A 247 -14.99 10.99 30.30
C GLY A 247 -15.23 12.05 31.37
N ALA A 248 -14.14 12.63 31.90
CA ALA A 248 -14.23 13.69 32.90
C ALA A 248 -14.70 15.01 32.26
N GLY A 249 -15.98 15.37 32.44
CA GLY A 249 -16.56 16.59 31.90
C GLY A 249 -18.06 16.74 32.19
N THR A 250 -18.69 17.71 31.51
CA THR A 250 -20.10 18.09 31.64
C THR A 250 -21.06 16.90 31.49
N ASP A 251 -20.78 16.02 30.53
CA ASP A 251 -21.59 14.83 30.25
C ASP A 251 -21.64 13.86 31.43
N ARG A 252 -20.53 13.67 32.17
CA ARG A 252 -20.53 12.75 33.31
C ARG A 252 -21.40 13.26 34.44
N ALA A 253 -21.42 14.58 34.68
CA ALA A 253 -22.32 15.19 35.65
C ALA A 253 -23.79 15.08 35.21
N ALA A 254 -24.09 15.39 33.94
CA ALA A 254 -25.43 15.30 33.39
C ALA A 254 -25.99 13.86 33.43
N VAL A 255 -25.23 12.88 32.95
CA VAL A 255 -25.62 11.46 32.99
C VAL A 255 -25.76 10.96 34.44
N THR A 256 -24.82 11.30 35.32
CA THR A 256 -24.90 10.92 36.75
C THR A 256 -26.14 11.48 37.44
N ALA A 257 -26.61 12.68 37.05
CA ALA A 257 -27.83 13.26 37.59
C ALA A 257 -29.11 12.60 37.07
N LEU A 258 -29.09 12.00 35.86
CA LEU A 258 -30.27 11.44 35.20
C LEU A 258 -30.48 9.94 35.46
N VAL A 259 -29.42 9.16 35.66
CA VAL A 259 -29.54 7.70 35.86
C VAL A 259 -30.28 7.26 37.13
N PRO A 260 -30.30 7.97 38.28
CA PRO A 260 -31.02 7.53 39.47
C PRO A 260 -32.54 7.48 39.28
N ASP A 261 -33.12 8.49 38.63
CA ASP A 261 -34.56 8.61 38.36
C ASP A 261 -35.07 7.58 37.33
N LEU A 262 -34.14 6.88 36.68
CA LEU A 262 -34.41 5.86 35.67
C LEU A 262 -34.12 4.44 36.17
N HIS A 263 -33.92 4.20 37.47
CA HIS A 263 -33.65 2.87 38.03
C HIS A 263 -34.62 1.78 37.52
N SER A 264 -34.08 0.58 37.26
CA SER A 264 -34.82 -0.62 36.90
C SER A 264 -34.36 -1.82 37.74
N ASP A 265 -35.29 -2.65 38.20
CA ASP A 265 -34.98 -3.86 38.96
C ASP A 265 -34.46 -5.01 38.06
N SER A 266 -34.66 -4.90 36.74
CA SER A 266 -34.23 -5.89 35.75
C SER A 266 -33.44 -5.26 34.60
N SER A 267 -32.56 -6.05 34.00
CA SER A 267 -31.87 -5.70 32.75
C SER A 267 -32.88 -5.42 31.64
N PRO A 268 -32.79 -4.29 30.93
CA PRO A 268 -33.61 -4.03 29.75
C PRO A 268 -33.07 -4.72 28.49
N PHE A 269 -31.89 -5.34 28.57
CA PHE A 269 -31.24 -5.97 27.43
C PHE A 269 -31.84 -7.34 27.09
N VAL A 270 -32.01 -7.61 25.79
CA VAL A 270 -32.30 -8.95 25.28
C VAL A 270 -31.02 -9.73 25.05
N GLY A 271 -31.03 -11.02 25.43
CA GLY A 271 -29.85 -11.88 25.44
C GLY A 271 -28.95 -11.67 26.67
N GLU A 272 -27.81 -12.36 26.69
CA GLU A 272 -26.91 -12.39 27.84
C GLU A 272 -25.93 -11.22 27.87
N VAL A 273 -26.06 -10.32 28.85
CA VAL A 273 -24.99 -9.39 29.25
C VAL A 273 -23.91 -10.19 29.97
N PRO A 274 -22.60 -10.04 29.66
CA PRO A 274 -21.54 -10.81 30.31
C PRO A 274 -21.64 -10.77 31.83
N ALA A 275 -21.59 -11.93 32.49
CA ALA A 275 -21.80 -12.05 33.94
C ALA A 275 -20.83 -11.18 34.79
N SER A 276 -19.63 -10.89 34.28
CA SER A 276 -18.65 -9.98 34.90
C SER A 276 -19.01 -8.50 34.79
N VAL A 277 -19.91 -8.13 33.87
CA VAL A 277 -20.47 -6.78 33.71
C VAL A 277 -21.80 -6.68 34.44
N ALA A 278 -22.67 -7.68 34.29
CA ALA A 278 -23.99 -7.73 34.92
C ALA A 278 -23.95 -7.74 36.46
N ARG A 279 -22.87 -8.29 37.07
CA ARG A 279 -22.69 -8.32 38.53
C ARG A 279 -22.65 -6.93 39.17
N ASP A 280 -21.98 -5.98 38.52
CA ASP A 280 -21.71 -4.64 39.04
C ASP A 280 -22.60 -3.58 38.35
N ALA A 281 -23.64 -4.03 37.64
CA ALA A 281 -24.52 -3.19 36.85
C ALA A 281 -25.69 -2.64 37.68
N MET A 282 -25.93 -1.34 37.55
CA MET A 282 -27.19 -0.71 37.91
C MET A 282 -28.01 -0.53 36.62
N TRP A 283 -29.15 -1.20 36.54
CA TRP A 283 -30.00 -1.18 35.35
C TRP A 283 -30.85 0.09 35.31
N VAL A 284 -31.17 0.55 34.10
CA VAL A 284 -32.07 1.70 33.91
C VAL A 284 -33.14 1.40 32.87
N VAL A 285 -34.29 2.06 33.01
CA VAL A 285 -35.34 2.10 31.99
C VAL A 285 -34.74 2.74 30.73
N PRO A 286 -34.80 2.08 29.56
CA PRO A 286 -34.00 2.43 28.39
C PRO A 286 -34.57 3.65 27.65
N ARG A 287 -34.36 4.84 28.22
CA ARG A 287 -34.87 6.14 27.71
C ARG A 287 -33.78 7.15 27.35
N LEU A 288 -32.56 7.00 27.88
CA LEU A 288 -31.46 7.89 27.54
C LEU A 288 -30.81 7.43 26.23
N VAL A 289 -30.90 8.26 25.20
CA VAL A 289 -30.13 8.11 23.97
C VAL A 289 -28.84 8.93 24.09
N GLY A 290 -27.74 8.39 23.59
CA GLY A 290 -26.49 9.12 23.44
C GLY A 290 -25.69 8.68 22.23
N LEU A 291 -24.71 9.50 21.88
CA LEU A 291 -23.83 9.27 20.75
C LEU A 291 -22.55 8.55 21.22
N VAL A 292 -22.17 7.48 20.53
CA VAL A 292 -20.87 6.83 20.71
C VAL A 292 -20.09 6.79 19.41
N GLU A 293 -18.78 7.00 19.51
CA GLU A 293 -17.84 6.66 18.45
C GLU A 293 -17.19 5.32 18.73
N PHE A 294 -16.97 4.51 17.70
CA PHE A 294 -16.33 3.20 17.79
C PHE A 294 -15.51 2.91 16.53
N THR A 295 -14.69 1.87 16.60
CA THR A 295 -13.79 1.49 15.49
C THR A 295 -14.45 0.52 14.52
N GLU A 296 -14.97 -0.60 15.01
CA GLU A 296 -15.64 -1.65 14.22
C GLU A 296 -16.67 -2.40 15.07
N TRP A 297 -17.54 -3.17 14.41
CA TRP A 297 -18.30 -4.24 15.06
C TRP A 297 -17.39 -5.47 15.26
N THR A 298 -17.53 -6.15 16.38
CA THR A 298 -16.99 -7.50 16.59
C THR A 298 -17.93 -8.55 16.00
N MET A 299 -17.44 -9.78 15.76
CA MET A 299 -18.30 -10.89 15.30
C MET A 299 -19.45 -11.18 16.27
N GLY A 300 -19.23 -11.03 17.58
CA GLY A 300 -20.27 -11.11 18.62
C GLY A 300 -21.22 -9.90 18.68
N GLY A 301 -21.26 -9.04 17.65
CA GLY A 301 -22.22 -7.93 17.54
C GLY A 301 -22.00 -6.78 18.52
N ARG A 302 -20.79 -6.60 19.07
CA ARG A 302 -20.43 -5.52 20.01
C ARG A 302 -19.58 -4.44 19.34
N LEU A 303 -19.63 -3.22 19.87
CA LEU A 303 -18.78 -2.10 19.46
C LEU A 303 -17.35 -2.31 19.98
N ARG A 304 -16.34 -2.27 19.10
CA ARG A 304 -14.92 -2.26 19.53
C ARG A 304 -14.46 -0.85 19.90
N LEU A 305 -13.92 -0.72 21.10
CA LEU A 305 -13.38 0.52 21.69
C LEU A 305 -14.38 1.70 21.61
N PRO A 306 -15.60 1.56 22.14
CA PRO A 306 -16.58 2.63 22.11
C PRO A 306 -16.18 3.77 23.07
N VAL A 307 -16.38 5.00 22.61
CA VAL A 307 -16.12 6.25 23.31
C VAL A 307 -17.41 7.05 23.35
N TRP A 308 -17.88 7.40 24.55
CA TRP A 308 -19.05 8.24 24.75
C TRP A 308 -18.79 9.68 24.26
N ARG A 309 -19.75 10.25 23.52
CA ARG A 309 -19.64 11.60 22.95
C ARG A 309 -20.69 12.60 23.45
N GLY A 310 -21.70 12.14 24.18
CA GLY A 310 -22.73 12.99 24.75
C GLY A 310 -24.11 12.32 24.75
N LEU A 311 -25.05 12.92 25.47
CA LEU A 311 -26.47 12.63 25.31
C LEU A 311 -26.96 13.24 23.98
N VAL A 312 -27.99 12.63 23.39
CA VAL A 312 -28.69 13.12 22.20
C VAL A 312 -30.07 13.59 22.66
N THR A 313 -30.55 14.75 22.21
CA THR A 313 -31.89 15.21 22.64
C THR A 313 -33.00 14.41 21.94
N PRO A 314 -34.22 14.32 22.49
CA PRO A 314 -35.32 13.59 21.86
C PRO A 314 -35.63 14.04 20.43
N GLU A 315 -35.37 15.29 20.10
CA GLU A 315 -35.56 15.89 18.77
C GLU A 315 -34.44 15.53 17.77
N GLU A 316 -33.28 15.09 18.28
CA GLU A 316 -32.11 14.67 17.51
C GLU A 316 -32.02 13.14 17.34
N VAL A 317 -32.98 12.39 17.90
CA VAL A 317 -33.04 10.92 17.73
C VAL A 317 -33.37 10.60 16.28
N ASP A 318 -32.51 9.80 15.65
CA ASP A 318 -32.65 9.38 14.25
C ASP A 318 -32.87 7.87 14.20
N ASP A 319 -34.10 7.47 13.92
CA ASP A 319 -34.49 6.06 13.91
C ASP A 319 -33.79 5.24 12.82
N ALA A 320 -33.32 5.88 11.73
CA ALA A 320 -32.52 5.19 10.71
C ALA A 320 -31.18 4.68 11.27
N LEU A 321 -30.67 5.30 12.34
CA LEU A 321 -29.47 4.85 13.02
C LEU A 321 -29.70 3.63 13.92
N TRP A 322 -30.90 3.03 14.00
CA TRP A 322 -31.15 1.76 14.69
C TRP A 322 -31.02 0.52 13.79
N ASP A 323 -31.39 0.62 12.51
CA ASP A 323 -31.46 -0.54 11.61
C ASP A 323 -30.10 -1.01 11.03
N ASP A 324 -29.08 -0.14 11.01
CA ASP A 324 -27.71 -0.45 10.55
C ASP A 324 -26.99 -1.47 11.49
N GLY A 325 -27.38 -2.74 11.44
CA GLY A 325 -26.65 -3.84 12.11
C GLY A 325 -25.16 -3.89 11.70
N PRO A 326 -24.37 -4.83 12.24
CA PRO A 326 -23.11 -5.16 11.58
C PRO A 326 -23.42 -5.50 10.12
N ASP A 327 -22.89 -4.73 9.18
CA ASP A 327 -22.99 -5.01 7.75
C ASP A 327 -22.19 -6.28 7.44
N LEU A 328 -22.86 -7.43 7.57
CA LEU A 328 -22.30 -8.76 7.35
C LEU A 328 -22.11 -9.06 5.86
N ASP A 329 -22.72 -8.26 4.98
CA ASP A 329 -22.67 -8.42 3.52
C ASP A 329 -21.65 -7.47 2.85
N GLY A 330 -21.12 -6.50 3.58
CA GLY A 330 -19.95 -5.73 3.18
C GLY A 330 -18.66 -6.58 3.12
N PRO A 331 -17.65 -6.20 2.30
CA PRO A 331 -16.41 -6.99 2.09
C PRO A 331 -15.51 -7.16 3.35
N ALA A 332 -15.93 -6.64 4.51
CA ALA A 332 -15.27 -6.84 5.80
C ALA A 332 -15.55 -8.20 6.46
N ALA A 333 -16.48 -9.01 5.94
CA ALA A 333 -16.92 -10.29 6.51
C ALA A 333 -15.83 -11.36 6.72
N GLY A 334 -14.61 -11.15 6.20
CA GLY A 334 -13.47 -12.09 6.28
C GLY A 334 -12.54 -11.95 7.50
N ARG A 335 -12.93 -11.24 8.58
CA ARG A 335 -12.09 -11.02 9.78
C ARG A 335 -12.38 -12.01 10.92
N PRO A 336 -11.57 -13.05 11.16
CA PRO A 336 -11.60 -13.77 12.44
C PRO A 336 -10.91 -12.94 13.52
N ALA A 337 -11.69 -12.30 14.39
CA ALA A 337 -11.20 -11.82 15.67
C ALA A 337 -11.37 -12.95 16.70
N ALA A 338 -10.29 -13.38 17.35
CA ALA A 338 -10.42 -14.21 18.54
C ALA A 338 -11.11 -13.38 19.64
N ASP A 339 -12.12 -13.97 20.31
CA ASP A 339 -12.81 -13.37 21.44
C ASP A 339 -11.85 -13.27 22.65
N GLY A 340 -11.07 -12.18 22.65
CA GLY A 340 -10.21 -11.80 23.77
C GLY A 340 -10.95 -10.91 24.77
N PRO A 341 -10.64 -11.01 26.08
CA PRO A 341 -11.36 -10.29 27.14
C PRO A 341 -11.20 -8.75 27.14
N ASP A 342 -10.46 -8.18 26.19
CA ASP A 342 -10.26 -6.73 26.05
C ASP A 342 -11.38 -6.01 25.28
N ALA A 343 -12.31 -6.73 24.62
CA ALA A 343 -13.44 -6.08 23.92
C ALA A 343 -14.40 -5.34 24.87
N ASP A 344 -14.54 -5.83 26.10
CA ASP A 344 -15.41 -5.25 27.14
C ASP A 344 -14.68 -4.27 28.06
N ARG A 345 -13.46 -3.82 27.75
CA ARG A 345 -12.75 -2.83 28.59
C ARG A 345 -13.05 -1.40 28.14
N PRO A 346 -13.49 -0.50 29.05
CA PRO A 346 -13.69 0.90 28.71
C PRO A 346 -12.37 1.55 28.31
N ALA A 347 -12.39 2.42 27.31
CA ALA A 347 -11.26 3.28 27.00
C ALA A 347 -10.97 4.19 28.21
N ALA A 348 -9.74 4.16 28.71
CA ALA A 348 -9.34 4.98 29.85
C ALA A 348 -9.04 6.40 29.39
N ASP A 349 -9.92 7.35 29.73
CA ASP A 349 -9.62 8.78 29.60
C ASP A 349 -8.60 9.19 30.66
N GLY A 350 -7.43 9.61 30.19
CA GLY A 350 -6.43 10.29 30.99
C GLY A 350 -5.81 11.42 30.18
N PRO A 351 -5.60 12.62 30.74
CA PRO A 351 -4.80 13.63 30.07
C PRO A 351 -3.37 13.11 29.90
N GLY A 352 -2.68 13.58 28.85
CA GLY A 352 -1.28 13.23 28.63
C GLY A 352 -0.43 13.66 29.83
N ALA A 353 0.14 12.70 30.54
CA ALA A 353 1.08 12.92 31.64
C ALA A 353 2.30 12.03 31.43
N ASP A 354 3.49 12.61 31.65
CA ASP A 354 4.76 11.94 31.44
C ASP A 354 4.91 10.67 32.26
N ARG A 355 5.48 9.64 31.63
CA ARG A 355 6.44 8.77 32.33
C ARG A 355 7.83 9.09 31.81
N ALA A 356 8.45 10.05 32.47
CA ALA A 356 9.88 10.24 32.43
C ALA A 356 10.60 8.93 32.75
N VAL A 357 11.80 8.78 32.20
CA VAL A 357 12.73 7.70 32.54
C VAL A 357 12.95 7.71 34.05
N SER A 358 12.55 6.63 34.72
CA SER A 358 13.02 6.36 36.08
C SER A 358 14.17 5.40 36.01
N ASP A 359 15.39 5.90 36.18
CA ASP A 359 16.50 5.08 36.64
C ASP A 359 16.06 4.35 37.92
N ARG A 360 16.15 3.02 37.91
CA ARG A 360 16.23 2.27 39.16
C ARG A 360 17.42 1.32 39.10
N ALA A 361 18.37 1.66 39.96
CA ALA A 361 19.55 0.90 40.29
C ALA A 361 19.25 -0.59 40.47
N VAL A 362 20.22 -1.40 40.04
CA VAL A 362 20.35 -2.78 40.48
C VAL A 362 20.50 -2.78 42.00
N THR A 363 19.51 -3.35 42.71
CA THR A 363 19.61 -3.65 44.14
C THR A 363 19.73 -5.15 44.34
N ASP A 364 20.64 -5.54 45.23
CA ASP A 364 21.06 -6.90 45.49
C ASP A 364 19.91 -7.91 45.69
N ARG A 365 20.07 -9.09 45.09
CA ARG A 365 19.38 -10.30 45.54
C ARG A 365 20.20 -10.91 46.68
N ALA A 366 19.72 -10.76 47.91
CA ALA A 366 20.14 -11.62 49.00
C ALA A 366 19.72 -13.07 48.69
N VAL A 367 20.68 -14.00 48.75
CA VAL A 367 20.44 -15.45 48.73
C VAL A 367 21.09 -16.02 49.99
N THR A 368 20.32 -16.72 50.80
CA THR A 368 20.77 -17.33 52.05
C THR A 368 21.30 -18.75 51.84
N ASP A 369 22.28 -19.10 52.68
CA ASP A 369 23.07 -20.33 52.75
C ASP A 369 22.38 -21.69 52.49
N ARG A 370 23.10 -22.58 51.80
CA ARG A 370 23.79 -23.72 52.47
C ARG A 370 24.83 -24.44 51.59
N ALA A 371 26.03 -24.65 52.16
CA ALA A 371 27.00 -25.78 52.01
C ALA A 371 27.08 -26.56 50.66
N ALA A 372 28.22 -26.89 50.03
CA ALA A 372 29.68 -26.74 50.29
C ALA A 372 30.43 -27.11 48.96
N THR A 373 31.77 -27.28 48.79
CA THR A 373 32.93 -27.40 49.70
C THR A 373 34.26 -27.01 49.00
N ALA A 374 35.19 -26.41 49.76
CA ALA A 374 36.67 -26.44 49.63
C ALA A 374 37.40 -26.62 48.26
N ARG A 375 38.15 -25.59 47.81
CA ARG A 375 39.65 -25.48 47.83
C ARG A 375 40.20 -24.34 46.92
N THR A 376 40.72 -23.30 47.59
CA THR A 376 41.95 -22.45 47.41
C THR A 376 42.76 -22.41 46.08
N PRO A 377 43.63 -21.37 45.86
CA PRO A 377 43.59 -20.51 44.65
C PRO A 377 44.96 -20.44 43.91
N VAL A 378 45.20 -19.40 43.08
CA VAL A 378 46.41 -18.51 43.11
C VAL A 378 46.40 -17.39 42.03
N ASP A 379 46.79 -16.19 42.47
CA ASP A 379 47.43 -15.02 41.83
C ASP A 379 47.05 -14.39 40.46
N ARG A 380 46.44 -13.20 40.63
CA ARG A 380 46.72 -11.86 40.05
C ARG A 380 48.23 -11.47 39.96
N PRO A 381 48.64 -10.27 39.46
CA PRO A 381 47.98 -9.32 38.54
C PRO A 381 48.91 -8.65 37.48
N ASN A 382 48.31 -7.71 36.74
CA ASN A 382 48.79 -6.33 36.48
C ASN A 382 49.73 -5.96 35.32
N GLY A 383 49.43 -4.77 34.77
CA GLY A 383 50.35 -3.87 34.06
C GLY A 383 50.58 -4.21 32.58
N GLY A 384 50.56 -3.26 31.64
CA GLY A 384 50.25 -1.83 31.73
C GLY A 384 50.42 -1.17 30.35
N ARG A 385 49.65 -0.10 30.08
CA ARG A 385 49.87 0.79 28.92
C ARG A 385 51.20 1.55 29.06
N PRO A 386 51.85 2.01 27.97
CA PRO A 386 51.42 3.15 27.13
C PRO A 386 51.34 2.76 25.62
N GLU A 387 50.69 3.49 24.69
CA GLU A 387 50.87 4.90 24.27
C GLU A 387 52.33 5.18 23.84
N SER A 388 52.64 5.87 22.73
CA SER A 388 51.85 6.71 21.83
C SER A 388 52.54 6.87 20.45
N ASP A 389 51.90 7.63 19.56
CA ASP A 389 52.50 8.42 18.47
C ASP A 389 53.11 7.70 17.24
N ARG A 390 52.55 7.93 16.04
CA ARG A 390 52.88 8.99 15.05
C ARG A 390 54.19 8.72 14.30
N ALA A 391 54.29 8.92 12.99
CA ALA A 391 53.32 9.25 11.94
C ALA A 391 53.98 8.94 10.56
N THR A 392 53.26 9.16 9.43
CA THR A 392 53.81 9.59 8.11
C THR A 392 55.08 8.87 7.57
N ASP A 393 55.13 8.28 6.37
CA ASP A 393 54.65 8.85 5.11
C ASP A 393 55.08 7.96 3.91
N LEU A 394 54.33 8.11 2.80
CA LEU A 394 54.78 8.09 1.39
C LEU A 394 55.38 6.83 0.71
N ARG A 395 54.65 6.42 -0.36
CA ARG A 395 55.15 5.94 -1.68
C ARG A 395 55.82 4.54 -1.72
N ALA A 396 55.87 3.82 -2.85
CA ALA A 396 55.05 3.75 -4.08
C ALA A 396 55.55 2.57 -4.96
N ASN A 397 54.71 2.07 -5.87
CA ASN A 397 55.04 1.26 -7.08
C ASN A 397 55.61 -0.18 -6.91
N GLY A 398 55.48 -0.97 -7.99
CA GLY A 398 55.97 -2.36 -8.13
C GLY A 398 54.83 -3.38 -8.04
N ASP A 399 54.04 -3.68 -9.08
CA ASP A 399 54.37 -4.33 -10.37
C ASP A 399 54.99 -5.74 -10.28
N GLY A 400 54.39 -6.66 -11.05
CA GLY A 400 54.90 -7.99 -11.37
C GLY A 400 54.33 -9.14 -10.50
N ALA A 401 53.98 -10.33 -11.00
CA ALA A 401 53.61 -10.89 -12.31
C ALA A 401 53.68 -12.42 -12.17
N THR A 402 52.75 -13.15 -12.81
CA THR A 402 52.93 -14.51 -13.39
C THR A 402 53.25 -15.74 -12.51
N GLY A 403 52.85 -16.94 -13.00
CA GLY A 403 53.09 -18.26 -12.39
C GLY A 403 51.79 -18.86 -11.80
N ASP A 404 50.94 -19.62 -12.48
CA ASP A 404 51.08 -20.60 -13.59
C ASP A 404 51.50 -22.03 -13.16
N GLY A 405 50.89 -23.05 -13.78
CA GLY A 405 51.04 -24.49 -13.50
C GLY A 405 50.02 -25.07 -12.49
N ALA A 406 49.07 -25.94 -12.89
CA ALA A 406 49.22 -27.38 -13.28
C ALA A 406 49.10 -28.29 -12.03
N THR A 407 48.49 -29.47 -11.97
CA THR A 407 47.80 -30.47 -12.85
C THR A 407 47.49 -31.67 -11.90
N GLY A 408 46.55 -32.58 -12.18
CA GLY A 408 46.52 -33.86 -11.42
C GLY A 408 45.22 -34.67 -11.43
N ASP A 409 45.16 -35.64 -12.34
CA ASP A 409 44.14 -36.66 -12.60
C ASP A 409 43.66 -37.57 -11.45
N GLY A 410 42.57 -38.32 -11.74
CA GLY A 410 42.27 -39.66 -11.17
C GLY A 410 40.83 -39.80 -10.67
N ALA A 411 39.87 -40.42 -11.40
CA ALA A 411 39.67 -41.89 -11.57
C ALA A 411 39.32 -42.62 -10.25
N THR A 412 38.36 -43.56 -10.13
CA THR A 412 37.43 -44.27 -11.04
C THR A 412 36.44 -45.12 -10.20
N GLY A 413 35.36 -45.65 -10.79
CA GLY A 413 34.60 -46.82 -10.25
C GLY A 413 33.19 -46.47 -9.74
N ASP A 414 32.07 -46.73 -10.42
CA ASP A 414 31.49 -47.97 -11.01
C ASP A 414 30.53 -48.71 -10.03
N GLY A 415 29.40 -49.21 -10.55
CA GLY A 415 28.30 -49.74 -9.73
C GLY A 415 26.93 -49.76 -10.43
N ALA A 416 26.72 -50.73 -11.33
CA ALA A 416 25.51 -50.86 -12.13
C ALA A 416 24.38 -51.73 -11.52
N ASN A 417 23.14 -51.41 -11.89
CA ASN A 417 21.99 -52.32 -12.09
C ASN A 417 20.95 -51.51 -12.91
N LEU A 418 20.55 -51.86 -14.14
CA LEU A 418 19.74 -53.03 -14.55
C LEU A 418 18.41 -53.08 -13.76
N ASP A 419 17.22 -53.21 -14.38
CA ASP A 419 16.93 -53.84 -15.69
C ASP A 419 15.51 -53.50 -16.21
N ARG A 420 15.26 -53.66 -17.54
CA ARG A 420 13.95 -53.76 -18.26
C ARG A 420 13.00 -52.53 -18.27
N GLU A 421 12.22 -52.23 -19.32
CA GLU A 421 12.01 -52.79 -20.68
C GLU A 421 11.45 -51.66 -21.60
N ARG A 422 12.07 -51.32 -22.75
CA ARG A 422 11.90 -51.91 -24.10
C ARG A 422 10.65 -51.40 -24.87
N GLY A 423 10.86 -50.54 -25.86
CA GLY A 423 9.81 -49.93 -26.70
C GLY A 423 10.36 -49.15 -27.90
N ASP A 424 11.05 -49.86 -28.80
CA ASP A 424 11.82 -49.32 -29.94
C ASP A 424 10.95 -48.78 -31.10
N ARG A 425 11.36 -47.64 -31.69
CA ARG A 425 11.42 -47.42 -33.15
C ARG A 425 12.18 -46.16 -33.54
N THR A 426 13.40 -46.36 -34.03
CA THR A 426 14.01 -45.81 -35.27
C THR A 426 13.36 -44.57 -35.94
N GLY A 427 14.10 -43.58 -36.44
CA GLY A 427 15.51 -43.65 -36.87
C GLY A 427 16.17 -42.28 -37.12
N ALA A 428 17.37 -42.32 -37.72
CA ALA A 428 18.42 -41.31 -37.54
C ALA A 428 18.74 -40.44 -38.76
N GLY A 429 19.55 -39.40 -38.52
CA GLY A 429 20.24 -38.59 -39.53
C GLY A 429 19.67 -37.18 -39.67
N THR A 430 20.46 -36.10 -39.73
CA THR A 430 21.93 -35.94 -39.64
C THR A 430 22.23 -34.52 -39.19
N ALA A 431 23.25 -34.31 -38.36
CA ALA A 431 23.73 -32.97 -38.04
C ALA A 431 24.48 -32.38 -39.25
N ALA A 432 24.14 -31.14 -39.63
CA ALA A 432 24.88 -30.34 -40.59
C ALA A 432 24.99 -28.90 -40.07
N GLU A 433 26.23 -28.43 -39.96
CA GLU A 433 26.63 -27.12 -39.46
C GLU A 433 26.41 -26.04 -40.53
N GLN A 434 25.76 -24.93 -40.19
CA GLN A 434 25.65 -23.75 -41.07
C GLN A 434 25.86 -22.43 -40.31
N ALA A 435 26.56 -21.52 -40.98
CA ALA A 435 27.09 -20.25 -40.47
C ALA A 435 25.99 -19.16 -40.35
N PRO A 436 26.26 -17.99 -39.71
CA PRO A 436 25.22 -17.02 -39.41
C PRO A 436 24.76 -16.26 -40.66
N PRO A 437 23.44 -15.97 -40.81
CA PRO A 437 22.95 -15.16 -41.92
C PRO A 437 23.29 -13.68 -41.72
N GLY A 438 23.74 -13.03 -42.78
CA GLY A 438 23.89 -11.57 -42.85
C GLY A 438 22.54 -10.84 -42.98
N PRO A 439 22.53 -9.49 -42.94
CA PRO A 439 21.31 -8.71 -42.90
C PRO A 439 20.62 -8.60 -44.27
N GLY A 440 19.34 -8.98 -44.36
CA GLY A 440 18.53 -8.70 -45.54
C GLY A 440 17.17 -9.41 -45.59
N ALA A 441 16.21 -8.75 -46.25
CA ALA A 441 14.83 -9.17 -46.55
C ALA A 441 13.86 -9.29 -45.35
N GLY A 442 12.79 -8.49 -45.40
CA GLY A 442 11.77 -8.41 -44.34
C GLY A 442 10.84 -9.63 -44.32
N ALA A 443 10.53 -10.11 -43.13
CA ALA A 443 9.43 -11.05 -42.91
C ALA A 443 8.08 -10.35 -43.12
N ALA A 444 7.12 -11.06 -43.73
CA ALA A 444 5.75 -10.58 -43.83
C ALA A 444 5.15 -10.34 -42.42
N PRO A 445 4.32 -9.31 -42.22
CA PRO A 445 3.79 -8.96 -40.90
C PRO A 445 2.84 -10.06 -40.42
N ALA A 446 3.27 -10.82 -39.41
CA ALA A 446 2.41 -11.77 -38.72
C ALA A 446 1.26 -11.02 -38.01
N ALA A 447 0.03 -11.51 -38.17
CA ALA A 447 -1.10 -11.03 -37.40
C ALA A 447 -0.80 -11.15 -35.88
N LEU A 448 -1.20 -10.14 -35.10
CA LEU A 448 -1.00 -10.12 -33.66
C LEU A 448 -1.58 -11.40 -33.02
N PRO A 449 -0.81 -12.12 -32.16
CA PRO A 449 -1.30 -13.32 -31.49
C PRO A 449 -2.61 -13.09 -30.75
N SER A 450 -3.46 -14.12 -30.69
CA SER A 450 -4.76 -14.07 -29.99
C SER A 450 -4.62 -13.62 -28.53
N GLU A 451 -3.54 -14.01 -27.86
CA GLU A 451 -3.21 -13.61 -26.47
C GLU A 451 -3.02 -12.10 -26.33
N ALA A 452 -2.30 -11.46 -27.27
CA ALA A 452 -2.15 -10.00 -27.32
C ALA A 452 -3.50 -9.28 -27.51
N ARG A 453 -4.42 -9.85 -28.31
CA ARG A 453 -5.79 -9.34 -28.47
C ARG A 453 -6.63 -9.49 -27.19
N VAL A 454 -6.42 -10.55 -26.40
CA VAL A 454 -7.06 -10.73 -25.08
C VAL A 454 -6.49 -9.76 -24.05
N HIS A 455 -5.18 -9.50 -24.08
CA HIS A 455 -4.53 -8.46 -23.26
C HIS A 455 -4.80 -7.02 -23.74
N ALA A 456 -5.34 -6.82 -24.94
CA ALA A 456 -5.85 -5.54 -25.41
C ALA A 456 -7.18 -5.18 -24.73
N ARG A 457 -8.09 -6.15 -24.68
CA ARG A 457 -9.43 -6.05 -24.07
C ARG A 457 -9.40 -5.81 -22.57
N ARG A 458 -8.37 -6.35 -21.90
CA ARG A 458 -8.08 -5.96 -20.52
C ARG A 458 -7.25 -4.69 -20.53
N LEU A 459 -7.89 -3.54 -20.30
CA LEU A 459 -7.17 -2.35 -19.85
C LEU A 459 -6.41 -2.71 -18.57
N GLU A 460 -5.11 -2.40 -18.53
CA GLU A 460 -4.29 -2.69 -17.37
C GLU A 460 -4.80 -1.92 -16.15
N GLN A 461 -4.90 -2.58 -15.00
CA GLN A 461 -5.37 -1.96 -13.76
C GLN A 461 -4.59 -0.68 -13.43
N HIS A 462 -3.28 -0.67 -13.66
CA HIS A 462 -2.42 0.51 -13.47
C HIS A 462 -2.82 1.68 -14.39
N PHE A 463 -3.06 1.43 -15.68
CA PHE A 463 -3.53 2.44 -16.63
C PHE A 463 -4.88 3.03 -16.21
N VAL A 464 -5.81 2.18 -15.76
CA VAL A 464 -7.13 2.59 -15.25
C VAL A 464 -6.99 3.52 -14.05
N TYR A 465 -6.25 3.11 -13.01
CA TYR A 465 -6.09 3.94 -11.82
C TYR A 465 -5.34 5.25 -12.09
N ASN A 466 -4.31 5.22 -12.94
CA ASN A 466 -3.57 6.44 -13.29
C ASN A 466 -4.41 7.41 -14.11
N SER A 467 -5.17 6.92 -15.10
CA SER A 467 -6.11 7.73 -15.87
C SER A 467 -7.12 8.42 -14.97
N LEU A 468 -7.75 7.67 -14.07
CA LEU A 468 -8.74 8.20 -13.12
C LEU A 468 -8.13 9.20 -12.11
N ASN A 469 -6.90 8.95 -11.64
CA ASN A 469 -6.19 9.89 -10.76
C ASN A 469 -5.84 11.20 -11.47
N THR A 470 -5.33 11.12 -12.71
CA THR A 470 -5.03 12.29 -13.55
C THR A 470 -6.29 13.10 -13.81
N ILE A 471 -7.37 12.45 -14.24
CA ILE A 471 -8.70 13.05 -14.40
C ILE A 471 -9.15 13.74 -13.12
N ALA A 472 -9.14 13.05 -11.98
CA ALA A 472 -9.59 13.58 -10.70
C ALA A 472 -8.78 14.81 -10.24
N SER A 473 -7.49 14.87 -10.57
CA SER A 473 -6.65 16.04 -10.30
C SER A 473 -7.09 17.28 -11.09
N LEU A 474 -7.56 17.08 -12.32
CA LEU A 474 -7.97 18.14 -13.24
C LEU A 474 -9.37 18.70 -12.95
N VAL A 475 -10.27 17.94 -12.30
CA VAL A 475 -11.68 18.34 -12.05
C VAL A 475 -11.85 19.75 -11.48
N ARG A 476 -10.89 20.26 -10.69
CA ARG A 476 -10.92 21.63 -10.16
C ARG A 476 -10.09 22.66 -10.92
N THR A 477 -9.01 22.24 -11.57
CA THR A 477 -8.07 23.18 -12.24
C THR A 477 -8.43 23.41 -13.70
N ASP A 478 -8.96 22.38 -14.36
CA ASP A 478 -9.46 22.40 -15.73
C ASP A 478 -10.63 21.38 -15.86
N PRO A 479 -11.84 21.75 -15.41
CA PRO A 479 -13.01 20.87 -15.47
C PRO A 479 -13.42 20.51 -16.90
N GLY A 480 -13.08 21.36 -17.89
CA GLY A 480 -13.31 21.07 -19.30
C GLY A 480 -12.46 19.88 -19.74
N ARG A 481 -11.14 19.99 -19.58
CA ARG A 481 -10.21 18.91 -19.91
C ARG A 481 -10.48 17.64 -19.10
N ALA A 482 -10.86 17.76 -17.83
CA ALA A 482 -11.23 16.61 -17.00
C ALA A 482 -12.45 15.85 -17.56
N ARG A 483 -13.48 16.56 -17.99
CA ARG A 483 -14.67 15.97 -18.63
C ARG A 483 -14.32 15.31 -19.96
N ASP A 484 -13.53 15.97 -20.79
CA ASP A 484 -13.18 15.45 -22.11
C ASP A 484 -12.32 14.18 -22.00
N LEU A 485 -11.42 14.11 -21.00
CA LEU A 485 -10.68 12.89 -20.65
C LEU A 485 -11.56 11.78 -20.04
N LEU A 486 -12.60 12.13 -19.25
CA LEU A 486 -13.59 11.16 -18.76
C LEU A 486 -14.37 10.50 -19.90
N LEU A 487 -14.77 11.30 -20.90
CA LEU A 487 -15.47 10.80 -22.09
C LEU A 487 -14.54 9.88 -22.90
N GLY A 488 -13.32 10.33 -23.20
CA GLY A 488 -12.32 9.51 -23.89
C GLY A 488 -11.96 8.21 -23.14
N PHE A 489 -11.94 8.22 -21.81
CA PHE A 489 -11.76 7.01 -21.01
C PHE A 489 -12.97 6.06 -21.12
N ALA A 490 -14.20 6.59 -21.09
CA ALA A 490 -15.41 5.80 -21.29
C ALA A 490 -15.51 5.21 -22.71
N ASP A 491 -15.07 5.95 -23.71
CA ASP A 491 -15.01 5.50 -25.12
C ASP A 491 -13.97 4.38 -25.27
N LEU A 492 -12.80 4.52 -24.65
CA LEU A 492 -11.76 3.49 -24.59
C LEU A 492 -12.24 2.21 -23.89
N THR A 493 -13.00 2.31 -22.78
CA THR A 493 -13.61 1.12 -22.14
C THR A 493 -14.63 0.45 -23.05
N ARG A 494 -15.49 1.23 -23.75
CA ARG A 494 -16.46 0.67 -24.70
C ARG A 494 -15.79 0.00 -25.91
N ALA A 495 -14.67 0.52 -26.38
CA ALA A 495 -13.88 -0.10 -27.43
C ALA A 495 -13.25 -1.43 -26.98
N ALA A 496 -12.79 -1.51 -25.72
CA ALA A 496 -12.22 -2.71 -25.13
C ALA A 496 -13.26 -3.86 -24.98
N ASP A 497 -14.52 -3.54 -24.73
CA ASP A 497 -15.62 -4.50 -24.55
C ASP A 497 -16.25 -5.03 -25.86
N ARG A 498 -15.89 -4.49 -27.03
CA ARG A 498 -16.46 -4.90 -28.35
C ARG A 498 -16.23 -6.40 -28.64
N PRO A 499 -17.10 -7.10 -29.40
CA PRO A 499 -16.87 -8.49 -29.86
C PRO A 499 -15.53 -8.69 -30.61
N ALA A 500 -15.03 -9.93 -30.67
CA ALA A 500 -13.72 -10.24 -31.27
C ALA A 500 -13.77 -10.55 -32.78
N GLU A 501 -14.98 -10.67 -33.32
CA GLU A 501 -15.29 -11.12 -34.69
C GLU A 501 -15.81 -9.99 -35.57
N GLU A 502 -16.03 -8.81 -34.99
CA GLU A 502 -16.50 -7.60 -35.66
C GLU A 502 -15.30 -6.76 -36.14
N THR A 503 -15.35 -6.30 -37.39
CA THR A 503 -14.43 -5.26 -37.91
C THR A 503 -15.06 -3.88 -37.75
N ILE A 504 -14.26 -2.88 -37.44
CA ILE A 504 -14.69 -1.47 -37.37
C ILE A 504 -14.07 -0.66 -38.51
N GLY A 505 -14.52 0.57 -38.73
CA GLY A 505 -13.83 1.50 -39.63
C GLY A 505 -12.49 1.94 -39.03
N LEU A 506 -11.49 2.18 -39.88
CA LEU A 506 -10.19 2.70 -39.45
C LEU A 506 -10.32 4.02 -38.68
N ARG A 507 -11.31 4.87 -39.00
CA ARG A 507 -11.62 6.07 -38.23
C ARG A 507 -11.89 5.75 -36.75
N ASP A 508 -12.74 4.77 -36.45
CA ASP A 508 -13.11 4.40 -35.08
C ASP A 508 -11.92 3.86 -34.27
N GLU A 509 -11.04 3.09 -34.91
CA GLU A 509 -9.80 2.60 -34.31
C GLU A 509 -8.84 3.78 -34.04
N LEU A 510 -8.68 4.70 -34.99
CA LEU A 510 -7.82 5.87 -34.81
C LEU A 510 -8.38 6.88 -33.80
N ASP A 511 -9.70 6.99 -33.65
CA ASP A 511 -10.33 7.77 -32.57
C ASP A 511 -10.10 7.12 -31.20
N THR A 512 -10.13 5.78 -31.12
CA THR A 512 -9.74 5.04 -29.92
C THR A 512 -8.25 5.27 -29.57
N VAL A 513 -7.37 5.27 -30.57
CA VAL A 513 -5.94 5.60 -30.44
C VAL A 513 -5.73 7.04 -29.98
N ARG A 514 -6.49 8.01 -30.54
CA ARG A 514 -6.47 9.42 -30.10
C ARG A 514 -6.87 9.52 -28.64
N ALA A 515 -7.99 8.93 -28.22
CA ALA A 515 -8.46 8.95 -26.83
C ALA A 515 -7.43 8.37 -25.84
N TYR A 516 -6.79 7.24 -26.18
CA TYR A 516 -5.68 6.68 -25.39
C TYR A 516 -4.50 7.65 -25.28
N LEU A 517 -4.06 8.25 -26.40
CA LEU A 517 -2.96 9.22 -26.41
C LEU A 517 -3.31 10.53 -25.68
N GLU A 518 -4.57 10.98 -25.66
CA GLU A 518 -4.99 12.13 -24.85
C GLU A 518 -4.82 11.87 -23.34
N LEU A 519 -5.16 10.65 -22.88
CA LEU A 519 -5.00 10.21 -21.49
C LEU A 519 -3.52 10.07 -21.12
N GLU A 520 -2.71 9.42 -21.95
CA GLU A 520 -1.27 9.29 -21.71
C GLU A 520 -0.56 10.65 -21.73
N ARG A 521 -0.94 11.59 -22.61
CA ARG A 521 -0.38 12.96 -22.58
C ARG A 521 -0.80 13.73 -21.32
N ALA A 522 -1.98 13.46 -20.77
CA ALA A 522 -2.37 14.01 -19.48
C ALA A 522 -1.55 13.40 -18.32
N ARG A 523 -1.17 12.12 -18.40
CA ARG A 523 -0.30 11.43 -17.42
C ARG A 523 1.16 11.91 -17.49
N PHE A 524 1.77 11.86 -18.67
CA PHE A 524 3.19 12.22 -18.88
C PHE A 524 3.44 13.72 -18.97
N GLY A 525 2.39 14.54 -19.15
CA GLY A 525 2.50 15.97 -19.35
C GLY A 525 3.43 16.30 -20.53
N LYS A 526 4.45 17.12 -20.29
CA LYS A 526 5.42 17.54 -21.33
C LYS A 526 6.36 16.43 -21.83
N ARG A 527 6.36 15.24 -21.21
CA ARG A 527 7.21 14.11 -21.62
C ARG A 527 6.64 13.30 -22.78
N LEU A 528 5.37 13.46 -23.14
CA LEU A 528 4.78 12.80 -24.31
C LEU A 528 4.17 13.83 -25.25
N THR A 529 4.69 13.90 -26.47
CA THR A 529 4.00 14.50 -27.61
C THR A 529 3.45 13.38 -28.49
N ALA A 530 2.26 13.58 -29.07
CA ALA A 530 1.71 12.60 -30.00
C ALA A 530 0.89 13.23 -31.12
N SER A 531 0.86 12.59 -32.27
CA SER A 531 0.07 12.97 -33.45
C SER A 531 -0.57 11.74 -34.09
N VAL A 532 -1.77 11.92 -34.66
CA VAL A 532 -2.51 10.86 -35.37
C VAL A 532 -3.06 11.43 -36.67
N THR A 533 -2.53 10.99 -37.80
CA THR A 533 -2.86 11.46 -39.15
C THR A 533 -3.30 10.31 -40.06
N THR A 534 -4.07 10.65 -41.09
CA THR A 534 -4.74 9.70 -41.99
C THR A 534 -4.84 10.34 -43.36
N ASP A 535 -4.45 9.62 -44.41
CA ASP A 535 -4.67 10.07 -45.79
C ASP A 535 -6.17 10.07 -46.15
N GLU A 536 -6.57 10.90 -47.12
CA GLU A 536 -7.97 11.04 -47.53
C GLU A 536 -8.55 9.71 -48.05
N GLY A 537 -9.79 9.41 -47.67
CA GLY A 537 -10.54 8.24 -48.15
C GLY A 537 -10.29 6.93 -47.39
N LEU A 538 -9.50 6.92 -46.32
CA LEU A 538 -9.17 5.70 -45.56
C LEU A 538 -10.09 5.43 -44.35
N ASP A 539 -11.01 6.34 -44.03
CA ASP A 539 -11.84 6.28 -42.82
C ASP A 539 -12.63 4.97 -42.64
N ASP A 540 -13.22 4.47 -43.73
CA ASP A 540 -14.10 3.30 -43.72
C ASP A 540 -13.36 1.97 -44.00
N VAL A 541 -12.03 1.98 -44.10
CA VAL A 541 -11.24 0.76 -44.33
C VAL A 541 -11.43 -0.19 -43.13
N PRO A 542 -11.86 -1.45 -43.34
CA PRO A 542 -12.16 -2.36 -42.24
C PRO A 542 -10.89 -2.77 -41.50
N VAL A 543 -10.89 -2.59 -40.17
CA VAL A 543 -9.77 -2.91 -39.28
C VAL A 543 -10.20 -3.88 -38.18
N VAL A 544 -9.26 -4.75 -37.77
CA VAL A 544 -9.42 -5.58 -36.56
C VAL A 544 -9.38 -4.65 -35.34
N PRO A 545 -10.42 -4.61 -34.48
CA PRO A 545 -10.46 -3.72 -33.34
C PRO A 545 -9.27 -3.89 -32.40
N LEU A 546 -8.77 -2.76 -31.90
CA LEU A 546 -7.63 -2.60 -31.00
C LEU A 546 -6.27 -3.00 -31.60
N SER A 547 -6.18 -3.37 -32.87
CA SER A 547 -4.92 -3.81 -33.49
C SER A 547 -3.87 -2.70 -33.60
N VAL A 548 -4.30 -1.46 -33.88
CA VAL A 548 -3.43 -0.28 -33.89
C VAL A 548 -3.18 0.16 -32.45
N LEU A 549 -4.24 0.19 -31.62
CA LEU A 549 -4.12 0.57 -30.20
C LEU A 549 -3.09 -0.27 -29.45
N VAL A 550 -3.07 -1.59 -29.64
CA VAL A 550 -2.06 -2.50 -29.04
C VAL A 550 -0.65 -2.09 -29.43
N ARG A 551 -0.43 -1.75 -30.71
CA ARG A 551 0.89 -1.29 -31.15
C ARG A 551 1.26 0.05 -30.52
N VAL A 552 0.35 1.02 -30.50
CA VAL A 552 0.60 2.32 -29.87
C VAL A 552 0.88 2.17 -28.37
N ARG A 553 0.12 1.32 -27.67
CA ARG A 553 0.31 1.02 -26.25
C ARG A 553 1.69 0.42 -25.96
N SER A 554 2.10 -0.61 -26.71
CA SER A 554 3.45 -1.19 -26.59
C SER A 554 4.57 -0.16 -26.83
N VAL A 555 4.44 0.74 -27.81
CA VAL A 555 5.44 1.80 -28.03
C VAL A 555 5.50 2.77 -26.85
N VAL A 556 4.36 3.18 -26.29
CA VAL A 556 4.34 4.03 -25.09
C VAL A 556 4.97 3.33 -23.89
N GLN A 557 4.60 2.08 -23.61
CA GLN A 557 5.06 1.31 -22.44
C GLN A 557 6.53 0.86 -22.53
N GLU A 558 6.97 0.37 -23.68
CA GLU A 558 8.30 -0.27 -23.85
C GLU A 558 9.37 0.72 -24.30
N VAL A 559 8.99 1.81 -24.98
CA VAL A 559 9.94 2.77 -25.56
C VAL A 559 9.88 4.14 -24.88
N VAL A 560 8.70 4.72 -24.66
CA VAL A 560 8.58 6.08 -24.10
C VAL A 560 8.68 6.09 -22.57
N GLU A 561 7.92 5.25 -21.89
CA GLU A 561 7.82 5.23 -20.43
C GLU A 561 9.17 5.02 -19.70
N PRO A 562 10.07 4.11 -20.16
CA PRO A 562 11.38 3.91 -19.54
C PRO A 562 12.38 5.06 -19.75
N ARG A 563 12.09 6.03 -20.64
CA ARG A 563 12.99 7.15 -20.94
C ARG A 563 12.68 8.35 -20.04
N PRO A 564 13.60 8.84 -19.18
CA PRO A 564 13.35 10.00 -18.32
C PRO A 564 12.99 11.27 -19.11
N GLY A 565 13.55 11.47 -20.30
CA GLY A 565 13.20 12.58 -21.19
C GLY A 565 11.85 12.42 -21.90
N GLY A 566 11.23 11.24 -21.86
CA GLY A 566 10.04 10.90 -22.63
C GLY A 566 10.32 10.64 -24.11
N GLY A 567 9.33 10.93 -24.95
CA GLY A 567 9.34 10.62 -26.39
C GLY A 567 8.19 11.25 -27.17
N ALA A 568 8.24 11.10 -28.49
CA ALA A 568 7.29 11.66 -29.44
C ALA A 568 6.71 10.55 -30.32
N VAL A 569 5.40 10.28 -30.18
CA VAL A 569 4.73 9.16 -30.88
C VAL A 569 3.88 9.67 -32.03
N SER A 570 4.26 9.39 -33.27
CA SER A 570 3.44 9.66 -34.45
C SER A 570 2.75 8.39 -34.95
N VAL A 571 1.47 8.52 -35.29
CA VAL A 571 0.65 7.47 -35.92
C VAL A 571 0.16 8.02 -37.26
N HIS A 572 0.47 7.33 -38.35
CA HIS A 572 0.11 7.76 -39.70
C HIS A 572 -0.45 6.58 -40.50
N ALA A 573 -1.65 6.76 -41.05
CA ALA A 573 -2.32 5.77 -41.89
C ALA A 573 -2.29 6.20 -43.37
N ALA A 574 -1.74 5.34 -44.22
CA ALA A 574 -1.54 5.60 -45.66
C ALA A 574 -1.76 4.32 -46.49
N MET A 575 -1.84 4.48 -47.81
CA MET A 575 -1.90 3.36 -48.76
C MET A 575 -0.51 2.98 -49.25
N GLU A 576 -0.10 1.73 -48.98
CA GLU A 576 1.08 1.12 -49.56
C GLU A 576 0.65 0.12 -50.65
N GLY A 577 0.64 0.59 -51.90
CA GLY A 577 0.11 -0.17 -53.04
C GLY A 577 -1.40 -0.39 -52.91
N SER A 578 -1.82 -1.64 -52.73
CA SER A 578 -3.23 -2.03 -52.55
C SER A 578 -3.64 -2.26 -51.09
N THR A 579 -2.77 -1.97 -50.13
CA THR A 579 -3.00 -2.27 -48.70
C THR A 579 -2.94 -1.01 -47.86
N CYS A 580 -3.89 -0.84 -46.94
CA CYS A 580 -3.81 0.22 -45.95
C CYS A 580 -2.86 -0.20 -44.82
N VAL A 581 -1.88 0.64 -44.52
CA VAL A 581 -0.85 0.40 -43.50
C VAL A 581 -0.87 1.55 -42.52
N VAL A 582 -0.96 1.23 -41.22
CA VAL A 582 -0.76 2.21 -40.14
C VAL A 582 0.66 2.10 -39.64
N THR A 583 1.43 3.16 -39.82
CA THR A 583 2.77 3.30 -39.25
C THR A 583 2.69 4.00 -37.90
N VAL A 584 3.17 3.34 -36.86
CA VAL A 584 3.47 3.93 -35.55
C VAL A 584 4.97 4.20 -35.50
N ALA A 585 5.40 5.37 -35.05
CA ALA A 585 6.80 5.75 -34.95
C ALA A 585 7.10 6.44 -33.62
N GLU A 586 8.32 6.29 -33.12
CA GLU A 586 8.87 7.12 -32.05
C GLU A 586 10.02 7.95 -32.62
N GLU A 587 9.85 9.28 -32.63
CA GLU A 587 10.67 10.18 -33.46
C GLU A 587 12.10 10.34 -32.91
N ALA A 588 12.29 10.27 -31.59
CA ALA A 588 13.60 10.48 -30.97
C ALA A 588 14.52 9.25 -31.06
N THR A 589 13.98 8.06 -31.33
CA THR A 589 14.71 6.82 -31.61
C THR A 589 14.71 6.43 -33.09
N ALA A 590 13.89 7.10 -33.91
CA ALA A 590 13.57 6.75 -35.30
C ALA A 590 13.05 5.30 -35.48
N GLN A 591 12.56 4.67 -34.41
CA GLN A 591 11.95 3.34 -34.50
C GLN A 591 10.55 3.45 -35.11
N ARG A 592 10.19 2.45 -35.93
CA ARG A 592 8.92 2.38 -36.65
C ARG A 592 8.36 0.97 -36.61
N TRP A 593 7.04 0.88 -36.50
CA TRP A 593 6.28 -0.35 -36.51
C TRP A 593 5.08 -0.19 -37.43
N THR A 594 4.84 -1.14 -38.32
CA THR A 594 3.68 -1.15 -39.20
C THR A 594 2.61 -2.11 -38.66
N VAL A 595 1.35 -1.70 -38.80
CA VAL A 595 0.16 -2.53 -38.54
C VAL A 595 -0.59 -2.65 -39.87
N PRO A 596 -0.63 -3.83 -40.50
CA PRO A 596 -1.46 -4.04 -41.68
C PRO A 596 -2.93 -4.06 -41.26
N VAL A 597 -3.76 -3.28 -41.95
CA VAL A 597 -5.17 -3.05 -41.59
C VAL A 597 -6.07 -4.06 -42.32
N ALA A 598 -6.11 -3.94 -43.65
CA ALA A 598 -6.72 -4.84 -44.62
C ALA A 598 -6.24 -4.44 -46.03
N PRO A 599 -6.35 -5.31 -47.05
CA PRO A 599 -6.34 -4.84 -48.43
C PRO A 599 -7.55 -3.92 -48.64
N ALA A 600 -7.34 -2.74 -49.21
CA ALA A 600 -8.45 -1.89 -49.61
C ALA A 600 -9.15 -2.56 -50.81
N GLN A 601 -10.45 -2.82 -50.70
CA GLN A 601 -11.24 -3.13 -51.88
C GLN A 601 -11.45 -1.82 -52.64
N VAL A 602 -10.72 -1.68 -53.74
CA VAL A 602 -10.79 -0.56 -54.71
C VAL A 602 -12.10 -0.60 -55.49
#